data_AF-U2ZWY8-F1
#
_entry.id   AF-U2ZWY8-F1
#
_cell.length_a   1.000
_cell.length_b   1.000
_cell.length_c   1.000
_cell.angle_alpha   90.00
_cell.angle_beta   90.00
_cell.angle_gamma   90.00
#
_symmetry.space_group_name_H-M   'P 1'
#
loop_
_entity.id
_entity.type
_entity.pdbx_description
1 polymer ?
#
loop_
_entity_poly.entity_id
_entity_poly.type
_entity_poly.pdbx_seq_one_letter_code
_entity_poly.pdbx_strand_id
1 'polypeptide(L)'
;MKGIIFTEFMDLVEEKFGLEVLDTVLRMSANPGAYTSVGSYDHRELVRLIQNLSQVTGVSAEQLQQLFGRAAFDNLYLSLPSNVSTPYFSSCFAFIRHVEEYIHLEVKKLYPDAKPPRFEFISE
;
A
#
# COMPACT_ATOMS: atom_id res chain seq x y z
N MET A 1 -7.94 -5.20 -4.23
CA MET A 1 -6.63 -4.74 -3.73
C MET A 1 -5.87 -5.95 -3.21
N LYS A 2 -4.55 -6.01 -3.43
CA LYS A 2 -3.74 -7.16 -3.00
C LYS A 2 -3.55 -7.19 -1.49
N GLY A 3 -3.53 -8.38 -0.93
CA GLY A 3 -3.43 -8.62 0.50
C GLY A 3 -2.14 -8.13 1.13
N ILE A 4 -1.04 -8.08 0.37
CA ILE A 4 0.21 -7.47 0.85
C ILE A 4 -0.02 -6.04 1.35
N ILE A 5 -0.91 -5.27 0.71
CA ILE A 5 -1.24 -3.91 1.15
C ILE A 5 -1.94 -3.92 2.53
N PHE A 6 -2.74 -4.95 2.81
CA PHE A 6 -3.42 -5.07 4.11
C PHE A 6 -2.47 -5.54 5.21
N THR A 7 -1.58 -6.49 4.93
CA THR A 7 -0.57 -6.93 5.91
C THR A 7 0.35 -5.78 6.29
N GLU A 8 0.86 -5.03 5.31
CA GLU A 8 1.66 -3.82 5.54
C GLU A 8 0.92 -2.76 6.38
N PHE A 9 -0.38 -2.61 6.14
CA PHE A 9 -1.19 -1.65 6.91
C PHE A 9 -1.33 -2.10 8.37
N MET A 10 -1.60 -3.38 8.61
CA MET A 10 -1.74 -3.92 9.96
C MET A 10 -0.42 -3.83 10.73
N ASP A 11 0.69 -4.20 10.09
CA ASP A 11 2.03 -4.13 10.67
C ASP A 11 2.38 -2.68 11.05
N LEU A 12 2.07 -1.72 10.18
CA LEU A 12 2.25 -0.29 10.49
C LEU A 12 1.41 0.17 11.67
N VAL A 13 0.13 -0.22 11.72
CA VAL A 13 -0.75 0.21 12.81
C VAL A 13 -0.30 -0.37 14.14
N GLU A 14 0.09 -1.64 14.15
CA GLU A 14 0.68 -2.28 15.32
C GLU A 14 1.97 -1.58 15.75
N GLU A 15 2.89 -1.31 14.83
CA GLU A 15 4.18 -0.68 15.12
C GLU A 15 4.02 0.75 15.68
N LYS A 16 3.10 1.54 15.12
CA LYS A 16 2.96 2.97 15.47
C LYS A 16 1.96 3.25 16.59
N PHE A 17 0.90 2.45 16.70
CA PHE A 17 -0.22 2.71 17.59
C PHE A 17 -0.49 1.55 18.56
N GLY A 18 0.16 0.41 18.38
CA GLY A 18 0.03 -0.77 19.24
C GLY A 18 -1.15 -1.67 18.88
N LEU A 19 -1.09 -2.90 19.40
CA LEU A 19 -2.07 -3.96 19.15
C LEU A 19 -3.50 -3.58 19.58
N GLU A 20 -3.66 -2.82 20.67
CA GLU A 20 -4.98 -2.41 21.18
C GLU A 20 -5.71 -1.48 20.20
N VAL A 21 -4.97 -0.57 19.56
CA VAL A 21 -5.52 0.33 18.53
C VAL A 21 -5.87 -0.48 17.28
N LEU A 22 -5.01 -1.40 16.86
CA LEU A 22 -5.29 -2.29 15.72
C LEU A 22 -6.58 -3.10 15.94
N ASP A 23 -6.73 -3.76 17.09
CA ASP A 23 -7.95 -4.52 17.44
C ASP A 23 -9.20 -3.64 17.43
N THR A 24 -9.11 -2.44 18.00
CA THR A 24 -10.21 -1.47 18.02
C THR A 24 -10.62 -1.08 16.60
N VAL A 25 -9.67 -0.80 15.71
CA VAL A 25 -9.93 -0.45 14.31
C VAL A 25 -10.56 -1.61 13.54
N LEU A 26 -10.09 -2.85 13.75
CA LEU A 26 -10.68 -4.04 13.12
C LEU A 26 -12.14 -4.25 13.55
N ARG A 27 -12.40 -4.15 14.86
CA ARG A 27 -13.76 -4.26 15.43
C ARG A 27 -14.70 -3.18 14.92
N MET A 28 -14.27 -1.91 14.89
CA MET A 28 -15.05 -0.80 14.32
C MET A 28 -15.34 -0.99 12.83
N SER A 29 -14.46 -1.70 12.13
CA SER A 29 -14.59 -1.97 10.69
C SER A 29 -15.44 -3.20 10.37
N ALA A 30 -15.94 -3.92 11.39
CA ALA A 30 -16.54 -5.25 11.26
C ALA A 30 -15.68 -6.19 10.40
N ASN A 31 -14.37 -6.13 10.62
CA ASN A 31 -13.36 -6.79 9.79
C ASN A 31 -12.67 -7.91 10.59
N PRO A 32 -12.53 -9.12 10.03
CA PRO A 32 -11.90 -10.25 10.74
C PRO A 32 -10.38 -10.13 10.85
N GLY A 33 -9.73 -9.18 10.17
CA GLY A 33 -8.27 -8.99 10.20
C GLY A 33 -7.46 -10.10 9.51
N ALA A 34 -8.13 -11.04 8.84
CA ALA A 34 -7.48 -12.21 8.24
C ALA A 34 -7.10 -11.93 6.78
N TYR A 35 -5.85 -11.52 6.55
CA TYR A 35 -5.32 -11.27 5.21
C TYR A 35 -4.08 -12.12 4.93
N THR A 36 -3.97 -12.60 3.70
CA THR A 36 -2.78 -13.26 3.15
C THR A 36 -2.16 -12.37 2.08
N SER A 37 -0.83 -12.32 1.98
CA SER A 37 -0.13 -11.41 1.07
C SER A 37 -0.53 -11.58 -0.40
N VAL A 38 -0.80 -12.82 -0.83
CA VAL A 38 -1.19 -13.17 -2.21
C VAL A 38 -2.69 -12.96 -2.51
N GLY A 39 -3.52 -12.87 -1.46
CA GLY A 39 -4.97 -12.75 -1.57
C GLY A 39 -5.42 -11.45 -2.24
N SER A 40 -6.69 -11.41 -2.65
CA SER A 40 -7.32 -10.24 -3.25
C SER A 40 -8.59 -9.89 -2.46
N TYR A 41 -8.66 -8.65 -1.96
CA TYR A 41 -9.72 -8.18 -1.07
C TYR A 41 -10.35 -6.89 -1.61
N ASP A 42 -11.53 -6.50 -1.15
CA ASP A 42 -12.13 -5.23 -1.60
C ASP A 42 -11.34 -4.04 -1.05
N HIS A 43 -10.88 -3.15 -1.92
CA HIS A 43 -10.19 -1.92 -1.53
C HIS A 43 -11.00 -1.05 -0.54
N ARG A 44 -12.33 -1.16 -0.55
CA ARG A 44 -13.21 -0.46 0.40
C ARG A 44 -12.98 -0.92 1.85
N GLU A 45 -12.40 -2.10 2.07
CA GLU A 45 -11.97 -2.53 3.40
C GLU A 45 -10.81 -1.66 3.90
N LEU A 46 -9.77 -1.44 3.09
CA LEU A 46 -8.64 -0.59 3.47
C LEU A 46 -9.07 0.85 3.73
N VAL A 47 -9.96 1.40 2.89
CA VAL A 47 -10.50 2.76 3.10
C VAL A 47 -11.21 2.87 4.46
N ARG A 48 -12.05 1.88 4.81
CA ARG A 48 -12.73 1.83 6.11
C ARG A 48 -11.75 1.73 7.28
N LEU A 49 -10.72 0.90 7.14
CA LEU A 49 -9.67 0.76 8.17
C LEU A 49 -8.93 2.08 8.41
N ILE A 50 -8.53 2.79 7.36
CA ILE A 50 -7.87 4.11 7.47
C ILE A 50 -8.81 5.14 8.11
N GLN A 51 -10.08 5.17 7.72
CA GLN A 51 -11.07 6.08 8.30
C GLN A 51 -11.29 5.83 9.80
N ASN A 52 -11.42 4.56 10.21
CA ASN A 52 -11.60 4.20 11.61
C ASN A 52 -10.32 4.47 12.42
N LEU A 53 -9.14 4.20 11.86
CA LEU A 53 -7.87 4.58 12.49
C LEU A 53 -7.77 6.10 12.70
N SER A 54 -8.23 6.89 11.73
CA SER A 54 -8.31 8.35 11.84
C SER A 54 -9.19 8.78 13.01
N GLN A 55 -10.36 8.17 13.16
CA GLN A 55 -11.27 8.45 14.29
C GLN A 55 -10.66 8.08 15.65
N VAL A 56 -9.95 6.95 15.74
CA VAL A 56 -9.35 6.47 16.99
C VAL A 56 -8.14 7.30 17.40
N THR A 57 -7.31 7.69 16.45
CA THR A 57 -6.02 8.38 16.72
C THR A 57 -6.11 9.90 16.68
N GLY A 58 -7.15 10.45 16.06
CA GLY A 58 -7.29 11.89 15.78
C GLY A 58 -6.39 12.41 14.65
N VAL A 59 -5.58 11.55 14.02
CA VAL A 59 -4.74 11.90 12.86
C VAL A 59 -5.62 11.91 11.60
N SER A 60 -5.42 12.85 10.68
CA SER A 60 -6.25 12.90 9.47
C SER A 60 -6.03 11.66 8.58
N ALA A 61 -7.08 11.23 7.88
CA ALA A 61 -6.98 10.12 6.93
C ALA A 61 -5.92 10.38 5.85
N GLU A 62 -5.72 11.63 5.41
CA GLU A 62 -4.68 11.96 4.43
C GLU A 62 -3.27 11.76 5.01
N GLN A 63 -3.04 12.20 6.24
CA GLN A 63 -1.75 12.01 6.93
C GLN A 63 -1.47 10.51 7.16
N LEU A 64 -2.47 9.74 7.56
CA LEU A 64 -2.34 8.29 7.71
C LEU A 64 -2.05 7.59 6.38
N GLN A 65 -2.70 8.02 5.29
CA GLN A 65 -2.42 7.48 3.95
C GLN A 65 -0.98 7.79 3.50
N GLN A 66 -0.46 8.98 3.79
CA GLN A 66 0.93 9.34 3.49
C GLN A 66 1.92 8.50 4.31
N LEU A 67 1.66 8.35 5.62
CA LEU A 67 2.46 7.52 6.50
C LEU A 67 2.49 6.07 6.01
N PHE A 68 1.31 5.55 5.64
CA PHE A 68 1.18 4.21 5.08
C PHE A 68 1.93 4.03 3.77
N GLY A 69 1.79 4.97 2.84
CA GLY A 69 2.53 4.93 1.58
C GLY A 69 4.05 4.91 1.77
N ARG A 70 4.56 5.65 2.76
CA ARG A 70 5.99 5.65 3.11
C ARG A 70 6.45 4.31 3.69
N ALA A 71 5.69 3.74 4.61
CA ALA A 71 6.04 2.47 5.25
C ALA A 71 5.98 1.30 4.25
N ALA A 72 4.91 1.23 3.46
CA ALA A 72 4.73 0.16 2.48
C ALA A 72 5.74 0.23 1.33
N PHE A 73 6.31 1.42 1.04
CA PHE A 73 7.22 1.60 -0.09
C PHE A 73 8.44 0.69 -0.02
N ASP A 74 9.11 0.64 1.14
CA ASP A 74 10.34 -0.14 1.30
C ASP A 74 10.07 -1.64 1.07
N ASN A 75 9.00 -2.17 1.65
CA ASN A 75 8.64 -3.59 1.49
C ASN A 75 8.20 -3.90 0.05
N LEU A 76 7.44 -3.03 -0.59
CA LEU A 76 7.07 -3.19 -2.00
C LEU A 76 8.31 -3.14 -2.90
N TYR A 77 9.22 -2.20 -2.68
CA TYR A 77 10.44 -2.05 -3.45
C TYR A 77 11.36 -3.28 -3.31
N LEU A 78 11.53 -3.78 -2.08
CA LEU A 78 12.31 -4.99 -1.80
C LEU A 78 11.67 -6.27 -2.35
N SER A 79 10.34 -6.29 -2.51
CA SER A 79 9.62 -7.42 -3.11
C SER A 79 9.79 -7.53 -4.63
N LEU A 80 10.28 -6.46 -5.29
CA LEU A 80 10.48 -6.46 -6.74
C LEU A 80 11.64 -7.39 -7.12
N PRO A 81 11.51 -8.17 -8.21
CA PRO A 81 12.62 -8.94 -8.75
C PRO A 81 13.84 -8.04 -9.00
N SER A 82 15.04 -8.57 -8.75
CA SER A 82 16.28 -7.78 -8.83
C SER A 82 16.48 -7.14 -10.20
N ASN A 83 16.06 -7.77 -11.29
CA ASN A 83 16.12 -7.20 -12.65
C ASN A 83 15.10 -6.06 -12.89
N VAL A 84 14.16 -5.83 -11.98
CA VAL A 84 13.12 -4.78 -12.05
C VAL A 84 13.49 -3.58 -11.18
N SER A 85 14.09 -3.83 -10.00
CA SER A 85 14.45 -2.81 -9.00
C SER A 85 15.85 -2.21 -9.15
N THR A 86 16.70 -2.72 -10.04
CA THR A 86 18.12 -2.31 -10.16
C THR A 86 18.51 -1.25 -11.20
N PRO A 87 17.63 -0.54 -11.94
CA PRO A 87 18.10 0.59 -12.72
C PRO A 87 18.69 1.67 -11.80
N TYR A 88 19.83 2.25 -12.17
CA TYR A 88 20.26 3.51 -11.56
C TYR A 88 19.28 4.60 -12.01
N PHE A 89 18.47 5.11 -11.09
CA PHE A 89 17.53 6.20 -11.39
C PHE A 89 18.24 7.54 -11.20
N SER A 90 18.27 8.33 -12.27
CA SER A 90 18.86 9.67 -12.26
C SER A 90 18.05 10.71 -11.46
N SER A 91 16.78 10.41 -11.16
CA SER A 91 15.88 11.26 -10.36
C SER A 91 14.64 10.51 -9.87
N CYS A 92 13.90 11.09 -8.92
CA CYS A 92 12.60 10.57 -8.51
C CYS A 92 11.59 10.50 -9.67
N PHE A 93 11.63 11.47 -10.61
CA PHE A 93 10.76 11.46 -11.78
C PHE A 93 11.10 10.30 -12.73
N ALA A 94 12.39 9.99 -12.90
CA ALA A 94 12.81 8.82 -13.67
C ALA A 94 12.28 7.52 -13.05
N PHE A 95 12.30 7.41 -11.72
CA PHE A 95 11.70 6.28 -11.01
C PHE A 95 10.18 6.19 -11.21
N ILE A 96 9.43 7.29 -11.04
CA ILE A 96 7.98 7.30 -11.23
C ILE A 96 7.60 6.92 -12.67
N ARG A 97 8.39 7.35 -13.66
CA ARG A 97 8.21 6.92 -15.05
C ARG A 97 8.43 5.41 -15.22
N HIS A 98 9.48 4.86 -14.61
CA HIS A 98 9.73 3.41 -14.59
C HIS A 98 8.62 2.64 -13.86
N VAL A 99 7.99 3.23 -12.84
CA VAL A 99 6.82 2.64 -12.17
C VAL A 99 5.67 2.45 -13.16
N GLU A 100 5.32 3.49 -13.91
CA GLU A 100 4.22 3.45 -14.90
C GLU A 100 4.55 2.53 -16.09
N GLU A 101 5.72 2.72 -16.70
CA GLU A 101 6.08 2.09 -17.97
C GLU A 101 6.56 0.66 -17.83
N TYR A 102 7.01 0.24 -16.63
CA TYR A 102 7.61 -1.08 -16.43
C TYR A 102 7.06 -1.81 -15.20
N ILE A 103 7.21 -1.25 -13.98
CA ILE A 103 6.86 -1.97 -12.75
C ILE A 103 5.38 -2.36 -12.72
N HIS A 104 4.46 -1.43 -13.00
CA HIS A 104 3.03 -1.74 -13.04
C HIS A 104 2.66 -2.76 -14.13
N LEU A 105 3.41 -2.82 -15.24
CA LEU A 105 3.22 -3.85 -16.26
C LEU A 105 3.68 -5.22 -15.75
N GLU A 106 4.84 -5.32 -15.12
CA GLU A 106 5.33 -6.56 -14.50
C GLU A 106 4.38 -7.07 -13.41
N VAL A 107 3.86 -6.16 -12.56
CA VAL A 107 2.86 -6.50 -11.55
C VAL A 107 1.58 -7.06 -12.20
N LYS A 108 1.10 -6.48 -13.31
CA LYS A 108 -0.08 -6.99 -14.03
C LYS A 108 0.17 -8.35 -14.69
N LYS A 109 1.39 -8.66 -15.12
CA LYS A 109 1.74 -10.00 -15.63
C LYS A 109 1.59 -11.07 -14.55
N LEU A 110 2.01 -10.77 -13.32
CA LEU A 110 1.86 -11.68 -12.17
C LEU A 110 0.42 -11.70 -11.64
N TYR A 111 -0.27 -10.56 -11.69
CA TYR A 111 -1.60 -10.37 -11.12
C TYR A 111 -2.52 -9.64 -12.11
N PRO A 112 -3.17 -10.37 -13.04
CA PRO A 112 -3.99 -9.77 -14.10
C PRO A 112 -5.12 -8.85 -13.59
N ASP A 113 -5.68 -9.16 -12.41
CA ASP A 113 -6.76 -8.37 -11.80
C ASP A 113 -6.28 -7.14 -11.02
N ALA A 114 -4.96 -6.89 -10.97
CA ALA A 114 -4.42 -5.72 -10.30
C ALA A 114 -4.83 -4.43 -11.01
N LYS A 115 -5.27 -3.44 -10.22
CA LYS A 115 -5.70 -2.12 -10.69
C LYS A 115 -4.82 -1.03 -10.10
N PRO A 116 -3.52 -0.96 -10.48
CA PRO A 116 -2.66 0.13 -10.05
C PRO A 116 -3.15 1.47 -10.63
N PRO A 117 -2.80 2.61 -10.01
CA PRO A 117 -3.06 3.92 -10.57
C PRO A 117 -2.30 4.11 -11.90
N ARG A 118 -2.70 5.13 -12.66
CA ARG A 118 -2.04 5.55 -13.89
C ARG A 118 -1.41 6.93 -13.68
N PHE A 119 -0.17 7.09 -14.11
CA PHE A 119 0.50 8.39 -14.19
C PHE A 119 0.45 8.94 -15.62
N GLU A 120 0.05 10.20 -15.77
CA GLU A 120 0.15 10.95 -17.03
C GLU A 120 1.20 12.05 -16.88
N PHE A 121 2.25 11.99 -17.69
CA PHE A 121 3.35 12.96 -17.66
C PHE A 121 3.05 14.12 -18.61
N ILE A 122 2.89 15.32 -18.04
CA ILE A 122 2.53 16.53 -18.80
C ILE A 122 3.74 17.29 -19.38
N SER A 123 4.96 16.91 -18.99
CA SER A 123 6.22 17.45 -19.51
C SER A 123 7.33 16.39 -19.39
N GLU A 124 8.40 16.59 -20.17
CA GLU A 124 9.63 15.78 -20.08
C GLU A 124 10.50 16.13 -18.88
#